data_AF-A0A1V9R3B6-F1
#
_entry.id   AF-A0A1V9R3B6-F1
#
_cell.length_a   1.000
_cell.length_b   1.000
_cell.length_c   1.000
_cell.angle_alpha   90.00
_cell.angle_beta   90.00
_cell.angle_gamma   90.00
#
_symmetry.space_group_name_H-M   'P 1'
#
loop_
_entity.id
_entity.type
_entity.pdbx_description
1 polymer ?
#
loop_
_entity_poly.entity_id
_entity_poly.type
_entity_poly.pdbx_seq_one_letter_code
_entity_poly.pdbx_strand_id
1 'polypeptide(L)' 'EVQAALEKVQAAKAALNGDSKLANAKQAAQDAIDKLNNLNDEQKEAAKEAVNNATDAAGVTAASDQATALDGNM' A
#
# COMPACT_ATOMS: atom_id res chain seq x y z
N GLU A 1 1.03 38.61 -9.98
CA GLU A 1 1.91 37.61 -9.33
C GLU A 1 1.15 36.57 -8.50
N VAL A 2 0.20 36.97 -7.65
CA VAL A 2 -0.61 36.05 -6.81
C VAL A 2 -1.39 35.00 -7.62
N GLN A 3 -1.98 35.36 -8.76
CA GLN A 3 -2.72 34.43 -9.63
C GLN A 3 -1.84 33.27 -10.14
N ALA A 4 -0.63 33.60 -10.63
CA ALA A 4 0.32 32.61 -11.12
C ALA A 4 0.87 31.72 -10.00
N ALA A 5 1.01 32.26 -8.78
CA ALA A 5 1.38 31.47 -7.61
C ALA A 5 0.26 30.48 -7.22
N LEU A 6 -1.01 30.90 -7.29
CA LEU A 6 -2.16 30.06 -7.01
C LEU A 6 -2.28 28.90 -8.01
N GLU A 7 -2.11 29.17 -9.31
CA GLU A 7 -2.14 28.15 -10.36
C GLU A 7 -1.04 27.10 -10.18
N LYS A 8 0.18 27.52 -9.83
CA LYS A 8 1.29 26.59 -9.53
C LYS A 8 1.00 25.70 -8.33
N VAL A 9 0.41 26.24 -7.27
CA VAL A 9 0.03 25.45 -6.08
C VAL A 9 -1.06 24.43 -6.43
N GLN A 10 -2.06 24.82 -7.23
CA GLN A 10 -3.11 23.88 -7.67
C GLN A 10 -2.55 22.77 -8.56
N ALA A 11 -1.67 23.10 -9.51
CA ALA A 11 -1.01 22.12 -10.36
C ALA A 11 -0.13 21.15 -9.54
N ALA A 12 0.63 21.66 -8.56
CA ALA A 12 1.43 20.84 -7.67
C ALA A 12 0.56 19.92 -6.78
N LYS A 13 -0.60 20.41 -6.32
CA LYS A 13 -1.58 19.61 -5.58
C LYS A 13 -2.20 18.51 -6.44
N ALA A 14 -2.54 18.82 -7.69
CA ALA A 14 -3.03 17.81 -8.63
C ALA A 14 -1.96 16.78 -8.99
N ALA A 15 -0.68 17.20 -9.03
CA ALA A 15 0.46 16.32 -9.29
C ALA A 15 0.90 15.48 -8.07
N LEU A 16 0.34 15.73 -6.88
CA LEU A 16 0.53 14.90 -5.70
C LEU A 16 -0.21 13.56 -5.89
N ASN A 17 0.39 12.67 -6.66
CA ASN A 17 -0.07 11.31 -6.96
C ASN A 17 0.11 10.34 -5.76
N GLY A 18 0.00 10.84 -4.53
CA GLY A 18 0.21 10.06 -3.31
C GLY A 18 -0.81 8.92 -3.19
N ASP A 19 -2.09 9.23 -3.39
CA ASP A 19 -3.18 8.27 -3.28
C ASP A 19 -3.08 7.17 -4.35
N SER A 20 -2.76 7.54 -5.59
CA SER A 20 -2.56 6.57 -6.68
C SER A 20 -1.35 5.66 -6.42
N LYS A 21 -0.25 6.21 -5.90
CA LYS A 21 0.94 5.42 -5.52
C LYS A 21 0.62 4.47 -4.37
N LEU A 22 -0.14 4.92 -3.38
CA LEU A 22 -0.56 4.10 -2.26
C LEU A 22 -1.49 2.97 -2.70
N ALA A 23 -2.48 3.26 -3.56
CA ALA A 23 -3.37 2.24 -4.12
C ALA A 23 -2.60 1.17 -4.90
N ASN A 24 -1.65 1.58 -5.74
CA ASN A 24 -0.79 0.64 -6.48
C ASN A 24 0.08 -0.21 -5.54
N ALA A 25 0.63 0.39 -4.48
CA ALA A 25 1.41 -0.33 -3.48
C ALA A 25 0.55 -1.38 -2.75
N LYS A 26 -0.68 -1.02 -2.37
CA LYS A 26 -1.65 -1.93 -1.75
C LYS A 26 -1.96 -3.12 -2.66
N GLN A 27 -2.25 -2.86 -3.93
CA GLN A 27 -2.53 -3.93 -4.89
C GLN A 27 -1.33 -4.87 -5.04
N ALA A 28 -0.13 -4.33 -5.22
CA ALA A 28 1.08 -5.14 -5.35
C ALA A 28 1.35 -6.01 -4.11
N ALA A 29 1.10 -5.48 -2.91
CA ALA A 29 1.24 -6.23 -1.67
C ALA A 29 0.18 -7.34 -1.54
N GLN A 30 -1.08 -7.08 -1.92
CA GLN A 30 -2.12 -8.12 -1.95
C GLN A 30 -1.78 -9.25 -2.91
N ASP A 31 -1.31 -8.92 -4.12
CA ASP A 31 -0.88 -9.90 -5.11
C ASP A 31 0.33 -10.73 -4.63
N ALA A 32 1.20 -10.13 -3.81
CA ALA A 32 2.31 -10.83 -3.18
C ALA A 32 1.83 -11.80 -2.10
N ILE A 33 0.91 -11.36 -1.23
CA ILE A 33 0.30 -12.19 -0.18
C ILE A 33 -0.42 -13.41 -0.78
N ASP A 34 -1.09 -13.24 -1.92
CA ASP A 34 -1.76 -14.36 -2.61
C ASP A 34 -0.80 -15.49 -3.01
N LYS A 35 0.46 -15.16 -3.30
CA LYS A 35 1.51 -16.08 -3.73
C LYS A 35 2.28 -16.75 -2.59
N LEU A 36 2.00 -16.36 -1.34
CA LEU A 36 2.56 -17.03 -0.17
C LEU A 36 1.92 -18.41 -0.04
N ASN A 37 2.71 -19.47 -0.03
CA ASN A 37 2.22 -20.85 -0.22
C ASN A 37 2.00 -21.60 1.09
N ASN A 38 2.60 -21.13 2.18
CA ASN A 38 2.50 -21.78 3.49
C ASN A 38 1.37 -21.17 4.31
N LEU A 39 0.99 -19.91 4.04
CA LEU A 39 -0.19 -19.28 4.66
C LEU A 39 -1.49 -19.95 4.23
N ASN A 40 -2.38 -20.17 5.19
CA ASN A 40 -3.77 -20.55 4.93
C ASN A 40 -4.62 -19.34 4.51
N ASP A 41 -5.87 -19.60 4.12
CA ASP A 41 -6.77 -18.57 3.60
C ASP A 41 -7.08 -17.49 4.63
N GLU A 42 -7.30 -17.85 5.91
CA GLU A 42 -7.57 -16.87 6.97
C GLU A 42 -6.37 -15.96 7.25
N GLN A 43 -5.14 -16.51 7.23
CA GLN A 43 -3.92 -15.73 7.40
C GLN A 43 -3.68 -14.79 6.22
N LYS A 44 -3.96 -15.24 5.00
CA LYS A 44 -3.91 -14.39 3.80
C LYS A 44 -4.93 -13.27 3.87
N GLU A 45 -6.17 -13.56 4.27
CA GLU A 45 -7.23 -12.57 4.39
C GLU A 45 -6.85 -11.49 5.42
N ALA A 46 -6.40 -11.90 6.61
CA ALA A 46 -5.95 -10.97 7.65
C ALA A 46 -4.77 -10.08 7.17
N ALA A 47 -3.80 -10.66 6.46
CA ALA A 47 -2.70 -9.91 5.88
C ALA A 47 -3.16 -8.89 4.83
N LYS A 48 -4.09 -9.27 3.95
CA LYS A 48 -4.69 -8.36 2.95
C LYS A 48 -5.50 -7.25 3.60
N GLU A 49 -6.20 -7.54 4.69
CA GLU A 49 -6.92 -6.52 5.47
C GLU A 49 -5.95 -5.51 6.09
N ALA A 50 -4.83 -5.97 6.65
CA ALA A 50 -3.78 -5.09 7.17
C ALA A 50 -3.20 -4.16 6.07
N VAL A 51 -2.96 -4.70 4.87
CA VAL A 51 -2.56 -3.90 3.69
C VAL A 51 -3.64 -2.88 3.30
N ASN A 52 -4.90 -3.29 3.29
CA ASN A 52 -6.03 -2.40 2.97
C ASN A 52 -6.18 -1.26 3.98
N ASN A 53 -5.94 -1.53 5.26
CA ASN A 53 -6.06 -0.55 6.35
C ASN A 53 -4.85 0.40 6.44
N ALA A 54 -3.74 0.12 5.77
CA ALA A 54 -2.57 1.00 5.78
C ALA A 54 -2.88 2.38 5.16
N THR A 55 -2.45 3.45 5.82
CA THR A 55 -2.69 4.83 5.36
C THR A 55 -1.53 5.44 4.58
N ASP A 56 -0.39 4.75 4.54
CA ASP A 56 0.80 5.17 3.80
C ASP A 56 1.58 3.95 3.28
N ALA A 57 2.58 4.23 2.45
CA ALA A 57 3.39 3.18 1.82
C ALA A 57 4.22 2.38 2.82
N ALA A 58 4.63 2.98 3.95
CA ALA A 58 5.41 2.29 4.97
C ALA A 58 4.56 1.24 5.70
N GLY A 59 3.31 1.57 6.01
CA GLY A 59 2.34 0.63 6.57
C GLY A 59 2.03 -0.54 5.63
N VAL A 60 1.92 -0.27 4.32
CA VAL A 60 1.75 -1.33 3.31
C VAL A 60 2.95 -2.29 3.32
N THR A 61 4.18 -1.74 3.30
CA THR A 61 5.41 -2.56 3.35
C THR A 61 5.48 -3.38 4.63
N ALA A 62 5.20 -2.77 5.79
CA ALA A 62 5.24 -3.47 7.08
C ALA A 62 4.23 -4.63 7.14
N ALA A 63 3.03 -4.45 6.61
CA ALA A 63 2.03 -5.53 6.53
C ALA A 63 2.47 -6.68 5.60
N SER A 64 3.07 -6.34 4.45
CA SER A 64 3.61 -7.34 3.52
C SER A 64 4.79 -8.12 4.11
N ASP A 65 5.70 -7.43 4.82
CA ASP A 65 6.85 -8.05 5.48
C ASP A 65 6.40 -8.99 6.59
N GLN A 66 5.39 -8.58 7.36
CA GLN A 66 4.80 -9.42 8.41
C GLN A 66 4.16 -10.70 7.83
N ALA A 67 3.46 -10.59 6.70
CA ALA A 67 2.88 -11.75 6.00
C ALA A 67 3.98 -12.70 5.49
N THR A 68 5.04 -12.15 4.89
CA THR A 68 6.19 -12.93 4.40
C THR A 68 6.94 -13.62 5.53
N ALA A 69 7.12 -12.94 6.66
CA ALA A 69 7.74 -13.52 7.85
C ALA A 69 6.89 -14.64 8.44
N LEU A 70 5.56 -14.49 8.46
CA LEU A 70 4.66 -15.55 8.90
C LEU A 70 4.75 -16.77 7.98
N ASP A 71 4.73 -16.58 6.66
CA ASP A 71 4.87 -17.65 5.66
C ASP A 71 6.17 -18.43 5.82
N GLY A 72 7.28 -17.74 6.10
CA GLY A 72 8.58 -18.38 6.35
C GLY A 72 8.71 -19.12 7.68
N ASN A 73 7.78 -18.90 8.62
CA ASN A 73 7.76 -19.54 9.94
C ASN A 73 6.83 -20.77 10.02
N MET A 74 6.07 -21.07 8.96
CA MET A 74 5.19 -22.24 8.87
C MET A 74 5.90 -23.43 8.23
#